data_AF-A0A957LY19-F1
#
_entry.id   AF-A0A957LY19-F1
#
_cell.length_a   1.000
_cell.length_b   1.000
_cell.length_c   1.000
_cell.angle_alpha   90.00
_cell.angle_beta   90.00
_cell.angle_gamma   90.00
#
_symmetry.space_group_name_H-M   'P 1'
#
loop_
_entity.id
_entity.type
_entity.pdbx_description
1 polymer ?
#
loop_
_entity_poly.entity_id
_entity_poly.type
_entity_poly.pdbx_seq_one_letter_code
_entity_poly.pdbx_strand_id
1 'polypeptide(L)'
;MRPVFRSRRRMPAAWGTALFAFLLLLFFALSAPSSRAQEETPFDPADVPPPAARPTTALTANSYLQNCAPCHGANGNSDGPTVADLPAPPPRFADPNTVWDVTPAEYFHITKFGSLENLMPPWGNELSDAEIWSAVYFAMTLHTDRNAVEQGQTLYNESCAACHGENGSGDGPEAEGDLTDLSDSAALIQVSNAELSAGWNAAHREIGSEWTDQERRNVLDYVRTFTYGPPWESPYQPGAGVIRGTLNQGTPGGPAPANLPVMLYAFLNFTEVMSDTVSSGADGAFTFTDLAVNPEITYMVQAESEGITYPADFINLSPETPEQEIALSVYEKGDDDSGLAISRANTIIDYQPGALLIGVIALYSNQSDRTYAGKTADGIETPVTLSVPVPAEATDIQFPDGVLGGRFVRDGDQVWDTASVPPGERVRQIFVSYRLPIDGNAAELSQRWVYPVNSMNLLAAQLPDLDIEAESFTYDSNDTLENVEFQIWTNEGLPADGVTTVKLAGLPAAGDEDPRASAIAATAANSNTPMAAAVIPPLPAWVLGAVGVITLVLAGGMLVIYRTRKDDDTVQPAAQQDALLTQIAVLDDRHAAGEIDDVTWSQTRKKLKNRLLEVAQQVATADTETP
;
A
#
# COMPACT_ATOMS: atom_id res chain seq x y z
N MET A 1 31.55 6.64 -86.98
CA MET A 1 30.94 5.80 -85.93
C MET A 1 31.96 5.56 -84.83
N ARG A 2 31.68 6.02 -83.60
CA ARG A 2 32.24 5.56 -82.31
C ARG A 2 31.85 6.56 -81.22
N PRO A 3 31.14 6.17 -80.15
CA PRO A 3 31.14 6.92 -78.91
C PRO A 3 32.13 6.31 -77.91
N VAL A 4 32.71 7.19 -77.11
CA VAL A 4 33.80 7.01 -76.15
C VAL A 4 33.23 7.13 -74.73
N PHE A 5 33.70 6.27 -73.83
CA PHE A 5 33.44 6.31 -72.38
C PHE A 5 34.09 7.53 -71.69
N ARG A 6 33.43 8.11 -70.67
CA ARG A 6 34.12 8.87 -69.60
C ARG A 6 33.37 8.82 -68.27
N SER A 7 34.14 8.53 -67.22
CA SER A 7 33.81 8.40 -65.79
C SER A 7 33.48 9.74 -65.10
N ARG A 8 32.64 9.72 -64.05
CA ARG A 8 32.57 10.78 -63.03
C ARG A 8 33.02 10.28 -61.66
N ARG A 9 33.93 11.04 -61.04
CA ARG A 9 34.51 10.87 -59.70
C ARG A 9 33.57 11.40 -58.60
N ARG A 10 33.64 10.79 -57.42
CA ARG A 10 33.00 11.21 -56.15
C ARG A 10 33.81 12.32 -55.45
N MET A 11 33.14 13.25 -54.76
CA MET A 11 33.73 14.17 -53.76
C MET A 11 33.44 13.67 -52.33
N PRO A 12 34.33 13.92 -51.34
CA PRO A 12 34.19 13.40 -49.99
C PRO A 12 33.34 14.29 -49.07
N ALA A 13 32.56 13.65 -48.20
CA ALA A 13 31.74 14.24 -47.15
C ALA A 13 32.61 14.55 -45.92
N ALA A 14 32.88 15.83 -45.66
CA ALA A 14 33.51 16.24 -44.39
C ALA A 14 33.07 17.63 -43.88
N TRP A 15 32.10 18.28 -44.51
CA TRP A 15 31.69 19.67 -44.19
C TRP A 15 30.24 19.80 -43.70
N GLY A 16 29.49 18.68 -43.59
CA GLY A 16 28.09 18.67 -43.14
C GLY A 16 27.90 18.48 -41.63
N THR A 17 28.90 17.97 -40.91
CA THR A 17 28.77 17.58 -39.50
C THR A 17 28.92 18.76 -38.53
N ALA A 18 29.69 19.79 -38.88
CA ALA A 18 29.89 20.96 -38.02
C ALA A 18 28.69 21.94 -38.02
N LEU A 19 27.95 22.03 -39.14
CA LEU A 19 26.79 22.93 -39.24
C LEU A 19 25.53 22.34 -38.56
N PHE A 20 25.41 21.01 -38.55
CA PHE A 20 24.28 20.30 -37.92
C PHE A 20 24.40 20.28 -36.39
N ALA A 21 25.63 20.16 -35.85
CA ALA A 21 25.88 20.21 -34.42
C ALA A 21 25.59 21.60 -33.80
N PHE A 22 25.87 22.68 -34.55
CA PHE A 22 25.60 24.06 -34.09
C PHE A 22 24.09 24.41 -34.12
N LEU A 23 23.35 23.89 -35.11
CA LEU A 23 21.90 24.08 -35.19
C LEU A 23 21.10 23.23 -34.19
N LEU A 24 21.61 22.04 -33.83
CA LEU A 24 21.03 21.20 -32.77
C LEU A 24 21.19 21.81 -31.37
N LEU A 25 22.34 22.46 -31.09
CA LEU A 25 22.55 23.19 -29.83
C LEU A 25 21.67 24.44 -29.72
N LEU A 26 21.38 25.13 -30.82
CA LEU A 26 20.44 26.26 -30.83
C LEU A 26 18.97 25.81 -30.68
N PHE A 27 18.59 24.65 -31.21
CA PHE A 27 17.22 24.12 -31.08
C PHE A 27 16.92 23.58 -29.68
N PHE A 28 17.89 22.92 -29.02
CA PHE A 28 17.72 22.50 -27.61
C PHE A 28 17.59 23.69 -26.64
N ALA A 29 18.16 24.85 -26.97
CA ALA A 29 18.00 26.07 -26.17
C ALA A 29 16.63 26.77 -26.35
N LEU A 30 15.88 26.46 -27.41
CA LEU A 30 14.55 27.07 -27.69
C LEU A 30 13.37 26.10 -27.52
N SER A 31 13.60 24.87 -27.09
CA SER A 31 12.55 23.84 -26.90
C SER A 31 12.59 23.18 -25.52
N ALA A 32 13.31 23.76 -24.55
CA ALA A 32 12.99 23.47 -23.15
C ALA A 32 11.51 23.82 -22.96
N PRO A 33 10.68 22.94 -22.35
CA PRO A 33 9.40 23.41 -21.84
C PRO A 33 9.74 24.65 -21.02
N SER A 34 9.04 25.76 -21.27
CA SER A 34 8.92 26.76 -20.24
C SER A 34 8.27 26.03 -19.08
N SER A 35 9.09 25.45 -18.19
CA SER A 35 8.78 25.45 -16.79
C SER A 35 8.44 26.92 -16.56
N ARG A 36 7.15 27.25 -16.53
CA ARG A 36 6.78 28.36 -15.68
C ARG A 36 7.44 27.96 -14.37
N ALA A 37 8.45 28.73 -13.95
CA ALA A 37 8.83 28.71 -12.56
C ALA A 37 7.49 28.83 -11.84
N GLN A 38 7.08 27.75 -11.17
CA GLN A 38 6.01 27.85 -10.22
C GLN A 38 6.56 28.87 -9.24
N GLU A 39 6.05 30.10 -9.32
CA GLU A 39 6.44 31.17 -8.43
C GLU A 39 6.31 30.59 -7.02
N GLU A 40 7.39 30.64 -6.24
CA GLU A 40 7.35 30.16 -4.85
C GLU A 40 6.14 30.82 -4.20
N THR A 41 5.22 30.01 -3.68
CA THR A 41 4.04 30.53 -3.01
C THR A 41 4.56 31.35 -1.83
N PRO A 42 4.25 32.66 -1.76
CA PRO A 42 4.66 33.45 -0.61
C PRO A 42 4.10 32.82 0.65
N PHE A 43 4.93 32.75 1.71
CA PHE A 43 4.44 32.30 3.01
C PHE A 43 3.40 33.30 3.53
N ASP A 44 2.17 32.82 3.71
CA ASP A 44 1.13 33.50 4.45
C ASP A 44 0.77 32.65 5.67
N PRO A 45 1.04 33.12 6.90
CA PRO A 45 0.63 32.46 8.13
C PRO A 45 -0.84 32.02 8.15
N ALA A 46 -1.73 32.80 7.53
CA ALA A 46 -3.17 32.54 7.51
C ALA A 46 -3.57 31.35 6.61
N ASP A 47 -2.69 30.95 5.68
CA ASP A 47 -2.95 29.87 4.73
C ASP A 47 -2.44 28.50 5.23
N VAL A 48 -1.78 28.44 6.38
CA VAL A 48 -1.28 27.19 6.97
C VAL A 48 -2.33 26.55 7.88
N PRO A 49 -2.90 25.39 7.51
CA PRO A 49 -3.90 24.72 8.32
C PRO A 49 -3.25 24.10 9.56
N PRO A 50 -3.86 24.22 10.76
CA PRO A 50 -3.39 23.49 11.93
C PRO A 50 -3.50 21.97 11.73
N PRO A 51 -2.65 21.17 12.41
CA PRO A 51 -2.81 19.72 12.44
C PRO A 51 -4.23 19.34 12.91
N ALA A 52 -4.90 18.45 12.18
CA ALA A 52 -6.23 17.96 12.57
C ALA A 52 -6.22 17.13 13.87
N ALA A 53 -5.06 16.52 14.18
CA ALA A 53 -4.78 15.79 15.41
C ALA A 53 -3.32 16.05 15.83
N ARG A 54 -2.99 15.79 17.11
CA ARG A 54 -1.62 15.91 17.65
C ARG A 54 -0.68 14.98 16.85
N PRO A 55 0.27 15.50 16.05
CA PRO A 55 1.14 14.67 15.22
C PRO A 55 2.00 13.75 16.08
N THR A 56 2.18 12.49 15.65
CA THR A 56 3.00 11.51 16.37
C THR A 56 4.29 11.25 15.60
N THR A 57 5.39 11.84 16.05
CA THR A 57 6.65 11.87 15.30
C THR A 57 7.42 10.55 15.35
N ALA A 58 7.10 9.64 16.30
CA ALA A 58 7.73 8.33 16.43
C ALA A 58 7.61 7.49 15.15
N LEU A 59 6.49 7.61 14.41
CA LEU A 59 6.26 6.90 13.16
C LEU A 59 6.99 7.52 11.96
N THR A 60 7.50 8.75 12.10
CA THR A 60 8.06 9.52 10.99
C THR A 60 9.55 9.30 10.78
N ALA A 61 10.26 8.69 11.74
CA ALA A 61 11.71 8.48 11.67
C ALA A 61 12.14 7.75 10.39
N ASN A 62 11.43 6.67 10.00
CA ASN A 62 11.74 5.93 8.78
C ASN A 62 11.50 6.76 7.51
N SER A 63 10.38 7.48 7.44
CA SER A 63 10.09 8.37 6.32
C SER A 63 11.14 9.46 6.19
N TYR A 64 11.54 10.09 7.31
CA TYR A 64 12.61 11.08 7.32
C TYR A 64 13.94 10.50 6.80
N LEU A 65 14.33 9.30 7.23
CA LEU A 65 15.56 8.66 6.78
C LEU A 65 15.56 8.36 5.27
N GLN A 66 14.41 8.03 4.70
CA GLN A 66 14.28 7.73 3.27
C GLN A 66 14.20 9.00 2.41
N ASN A 67 13.47 10.00 2.89
CA ASN A 67 13.02 11.13 2.07
C ASN A 67 13.79 12.43 2.35
N CYS A 68 14.18 12.68 3.61
CA CYS A 68 14.74 13.96 4.06
C CYS A 68 16.25 13.87 4.37
N ALA A 69 16.68 12.79 5.00
CA ALA A 69 18.06 12.57 5.43
C ALA A 69 19.12 12.58 4.30
N PRO A 70 18.81 12.21 3.03
CA PRO A 70 19.78 12.36 1.95
C PRO A 70 20.34 13.79 1.80
N CYS A 71 19.55 14.81 2.16
CA CYS A 71 19.95 16.22 2.19
C CYS A 71 20.19 16.72 3.63
N HIS A 72 19.26 16.49 4.56
CA HIS A 72 19.34 17.05 5.91
C HIS A 72 20.28 16.29 6.87
N GLY A 73 20.75 15.10 6.47
CA GLY A 73 21.50 14.17 7.32
C GLY A 73 20.60 13.35 8.23
N ALA A 74 21.01 12.13 8.59
CA ALA A 74 20.20 11.23 9.42
C ALA A 74 19.88 11.81 10.81
N ASN A 75 20.77 12.66 11.33
CA ASN A 75 20.62 13.34 12.61
C ASN A 75 20.34 14.84 12.46
N GLY A 76 19.98 15.33 11.26
CA GLY A 76 19.69 16.76 11.05
C GLY A 76 20.91 17.68 11.03
N ASN A 77 22.12 17.15 10.80
CA ASN A 77 23.36 17.93 10.80
C ASN A 77 23.64 18.68 9.47
N SER A 78 22.74 18.59 8.49
CA SER A 78 22.97 19.11 7.13
C SER A 78 24.25 18.53 6.52
N ASP A 79 24.42 17.21 6.67
CA ASP A 79 25.59 16.44 6.25
C ASP A 79 25.21 15.21 5.40
N GLY A 80 24.02 15.23 4.81
CA GLY A 80 23.57 14.19 3.89
C GLY A 80 24.46 14.07 2.64
N PRO A 81 24.50 12.89 1.98
CA PRO A 81 25.39 12.62 0.85
C PRO A 81 25.23 13.58 -0.33
N THR A 82 24.08 14.27 -0.47
CA THR A 82 23.81 15.20 -1.58
C THR A 82 24.08 16.67 -1.24
N VAL A 83 24.42 17.01 0.01
CA VAL A 83 24.56 18.41 0.46
C VAL A 83 25.58 19.20 -0.35
N ALA A 84 26.66 18.55 -0.78
CA ALA A 84 27.72 19.19 -1.56
C ALA A 84 27.24 19.71 -2.92
N ASP A 85 26.12 19.18 -3.43
CA ASP A 85 25.54 19.54 -4.73
C ASP A 85 24.42 20.59 -4.62
N LEU A 86 24.07 21.02 -3.39
CA LEU A 86 23.00 21.99 -3.16
C LEU A 86 23.49 23.45 -3.26
N PRO A 87 22.65 24.39 -3.74
CA PRO A 87 22.99 25.82 -3.80
C PRO A 87 23.29 26.44 -2.44
N ALA A 88 22.60 25.97 -1.40
CA ALA A 88 22.83 26.31 -0.01
C ALA A 88 22.63 25.06 0.86
N PRO A 89 23.36 24.93 1.98
CA PRO A 89 23.14 23.82 2.90
C PRO A 89 21.74 23.92 3.51
N PRO A 90 21.00 22.80 3.63
CA PRO A 90 19.71 22.80 4.28
C PRO A 90 19.84 23.17 5.77
N PRO A 91 18.72 23.55 6.43
CA PRO A 91 18.70 23.81 7.87
C PRO A 91 19.34 22.68 8.68
N ARG A 92 20.17 23.06 9.66
CA ARG A 92 20.79 22.14 10.63
C ARG A 92 19.87 21.94 11.81
N PHE A 93 18.90 21.05 11.66
CA PHE A 93 17.92 20.76 12.70
C PHE A 93 18.53 20.21 14.00
N ALA A 94 19.77 19.68 13.98
CA ALA A 94 20.51 19.33 15.19
C ALA A 94 21.01 20.54 15.99
N ASP A 95 21.08 21.73 15.37
CA ASP A 95 21.49 22.97 16.03
C ASP A 95 20.24 23.63 16.63
N PRO A 96 20.14 23.76 17.97
CA PRO A 96 18.98 24.37 18.62
C PRO A 96 18.72 25.80 18.17
N ASN A 97 19.71 26.52 17.65
CA ASN A 97 19.51 27.87 17.13
C ASN A 97 18.75 27.87 15.80
N THR A 98 18.83 26.80 15.01
CA THR A 98 18.13 26.70 13.73
C THR A 98 16.62 26.70 13.93
N VAL A 99 16.13 25.94 14.91
CA VAL A 99 14.70 25.81 15.22
C VAL A 99 14.17 26.95 16.09
N TRP A 100 15.06 27.80 16.61
CA TRP A 100 14.69 28.78 17.63
C TRP A 100 13.86 29.94 17.09
N ASP A 101 14.21 30.42 15.89
CA ASP A 101 13.67 31.65 15.30
C ASP A 101 12.62 31.40 14.20
N VAL A 102 12.41 30.14 13.79
CA VAL A 102 11.50 29.78 12.70
C VAL A 102 10.23 29.16 13.28
N THR A 103 9.07 29.54 12.74
CA THR A 103 7.79 29.00 13.19
C THR A 103 7.53 27.60 12.60
N PRO A 104 6.83 26.69 13.30
CA PRO A 104 6.40 25.43 12.72
C PRO A 104 5.57 25.60 11.44
N ALA A 105 4.72 26.64 11.35
CA ALA A 105 3.94 26.95 10.16
C ALA A 105 4.82 27.30 8.95
N GLU A 106 5.92 28.03 9.17
CA GLU A 106 6.88 28.35 8.11
C GLU A 106 7.61 27.09 7.62
N TYR A 107 8.05 26.20 8.52
CA TYR A 107 8.63 24.92 8.11
C TYR A 107 7.63 24.02 7.38
N PHE A 108 6.36 24.00 7.80
CA PHE A 108 5.30 23.31 7.09
C PHE A 108 5.13 23.84 5.67
N HIS A 109 5.07 25.16 5.50
CA HIS A 109 4.96 25.81 4.20
C HIS A 109 6.13 25.44 3.29
N ILE A 110 7.36 25.60 3.78
CA ILE A 110 8.59 25.24 3.04
C ILE A 110 8.59 23.77 2.65
N THR A 111 8.14 22.88 3.54
CA THR A 111 8.08 21.44 3.25
C THR A 111 7.01 21.12 2.20
N LYS A 112 5.82 21.71 2.32
CA LYS A 112 4.70 21.46 1.42
C LYS A 112 4.97 21.97 0.01
N PHE A 113 5.47 23.19 -0.12
CA PHE A 113 5.65 23.86 -1.42
C PHE A 113 7.08 23.79 -1.96
N GLY A 114 8.03 23.31 -1.15
CA GLY A 114 9.44 23.23 -1.51
C GLY A 114 10.10 24.61 -1.55
N SER A 115 11.36 24.62 -1.96
CA SER A 115 12.11 25.83 -2.33
C SER A 115 12.92 25.51 -3.57
N LEU A 116 12.47 26.06 -4.71
CA LEU A 116 13.08 25.78 -5.99
C LEU A 116 14.49 26.37 -6.06
N GLU A 117 14.70 27.53 -5.41
CA GLU A 117 16.02 28.15 -5.28
C GLU A 117 17.02 27.25 -4.53
N ASN A 118 16.54 26.54 -3.51
CA ASN A 118 17.38 25.67 -2.66
C ASN A 118 17.32 24.18 -3.06
N LEU A 119 16.70 23.86 -4.19
CA LEU A 119 16.47 22.48 -4.66
C LEU A 119 15.75 21.57 -3.63
N MET A 120 14.92 22.15 -2.77
CA MET A 120 14.03 21.38 -1.90
C MET A 120 12.74 21.08 -2.67
N PRO A 121 12.40 19.80 -2.93
CA PRO A 121 11.21 19.45 -3.70
C PRO A 121 9.92 19.77 -2.92
N PRO A 122 8.80 20.04 -3.62
CA PRO A 122 7.49 20.20 -2.98
C PRO A 122 6.93 18.84 -2.54
N TRP A 123 6.78 18.63 -1.24
CA TRP A 123 6.27 17.36 -0.70
C TRP A 123 4.75 17.24 -0.69
N GLY A 124 4.01 18.35 -0.90
CA GLY A 124 2.55 18.33 -0.92
C GLY A 124 1.91 17.52 -2.06
N ASN A 125 2.70 17.05 -3.02
CA ASN A 125 2.24 16.14 -4.08
C ASN A 125 2.38 14.66 -3.72
N GLU A 126 3.15 14.34 -2.68
CA GLU A 126 3.51 12.97 -2.28
C GLU A 126 3.06 12.64 -0.85
N LEU A 127 3.03 13.65 0.03
CA LEU A 127 2.66 13.53 1.44
C LEU A 127 1.40 14.33 1.73
N SER A 128 0.54 13.78 2.58
CA SER A 128 -0.59 14.48 3.18
C SER A 128 -0.13 15.55 4.18
N ASP A 129 -1.01 16.51 4.49
CA ASP A 129 -0.72 17.56 5.48
C ASP A 129 -0.37 16.97 6.86
N ALA A 130 -1.00 15.85 7.25
CA ALA A 130 -0.68 15.17 8.51
C ALA A 130 0.74 14.58 8.51
N GLU A 131 1.18 14.01 7.39
CA GLU A 131 2.54 13.48 7.23
C GLU A 131 3.58 14.60 7.18
N ILE A 132 3.28 15.72 6.52
CA ILE A 132 4.15 16.90 6.50
C ILE A 132 4.30 17.48 7.91
N TRP A 133 3.19 17.63 8.65
CA TRP A 133 3.25 18.08 10.05
C TRP A 133 4.13 17.17 10.90
N SER A 134 3.95 15.85 10.77
CA SER A 134 4.75 14.89 11.53
C SER A 134 6.24 14.96 11.14
N ALA A 135 6.56 15.19 9.87
CA ALA A 135 7.93 15.34 9.39
C ALA A 135 8.59 16.63 9.89
N VAL A 136 7.85 17.75 9.88
CA VAL A 136 8.31 19.03 10.43
C VAL A 136 8.62 18.90 11.91
N TYR A 137 7.68 18.37 12.70
CA TYR A 137 7.91 18.19 14.14
C TYR A 137 9.01 17.18 14.42
N PHE A 138 9.11 16.08 13.67
CA PHE A 138 10.23 15.15 13.80
C PHE A 138 11.57 15.85 13.56
N ALA A 139 11.69 16.60 12.46
CA ALA A 139 12.91 17.35 12.17
C ALA A 139 13.23 18.35 13.28
N MET A 140 12.24 19.09 13.78
CA MET A 140 12.39 20.02 14.90
C MET A 140 12.72 19.35 16.24
N THR A 141 12.68 18.02 16.36
CA THR A 141 13.13 17.31 17.58
C THR A 141 14.60 16.90 17.54
N LEU A 142 15.28 17.02 16.38
CA LEU A 142 16.65 16.51 16.20
C LEU A 142 17.71 17.30 17.00
N HIS A 143 17.40 18.50 17.52
CA HIS A 143 18.31 19.25 18.41
C HIS A 143 18.21 18.84 19.88
N THR A 144 17.16 18.10 20.26
CA THR A 144 16.82 17.82 21.65
C THR A 144 16.72 16.32 21.89
N ASP A 145 16.65 15.93 23.16
CA ASP A 145 16.54 14.54 23.56
C ASP A 145 15.53 14.37 24.71
N ARG A 146 15.21 13.11 25.00
CA ARG A 146 14.27 12.75 26.06
C ARG A 146 14.65 13.37 27.41
N ASN A 147 15.92 13.36 27.79
CA ASN A 147 16.34 13.84 29.11
C ASN A 147 16.17 15.36 29.22
N ALA A 148 16.47 16.10 28.15
CA ALA A 148 16.27 17.55 28.09
C ALA A 148 14.78 17.89 28.25
N VAL A 149 13.90 17.21 27.52
CA VAL A 149 12.45 17.42 27.60
C VAL A 149 11.88 17.00 28.97
N GLU A 150 12.34 15.89 29.55
CA GLU A 150 11.95 15.46 30.91
C GLU A 150 12.40 16.46 32.00
N GLN A 151 13.59 17.05 31.85
CA GLN A 151 14.03 18.14 32.72
C GLN A 151 13.14 19.37 32.57
N GLY A 152 12.80 19.75 31.34
CA GLY A 152 11.87 20.83 31.04
C GLY A 152 10.49 20.61 31.65
N GLN A 153 9.97 19.38 31.55
CA GLN A 153 8.71 18.97 32.18
C GLN A 153 8.75 19.16 33.69
N THR A 154 9.84 18.74 34.34
CA THR A 154 9.99 18.87 35.79
C THR A 154 9.90 20.34 36.21
N LEU A 155 10.66 21.22 35.54
CA LEU A 155 10.65 22.65 35.82
C LEU A 155 9.29 23.31 35.53
N TYR A 156 8.63 22.90 34.44
CA TYR A 156 7.29 23.35 34.11
C TYR A 156 6.27 22.94 35.19
N ASN A 157 6.32 21.70 35.67
CA ASN A 157 5.42 21.22 36.71
C ASN A 157 5.63 21.95 38.04
N GLU A 158 6.89 22.30 38.35
CA GLU A 158 7.23 23.04 39.58
C GLU A 158 6.81 24.51 39.55
N SER A 159 6.80 25.15 38.36
CA SER A 159 6.72 26.62 38.27
C SER A 159 5.60 27.17 37.38
N CYS A 160 5.01 26.36 36.51
CA CYS A 160 4.06 26.80 35.48
C CYS A 160 2.69 26.12 35.62
N ALA A 161 2.66 24.82 35.92
CA ALA A 161 1.44 24.01 35.88
C ALA A 161 0.34 24.46 36.86
N ALA A 162 0.69 25.13 37.97
CA ALA A 162 -0.29 25.68 38.90
C ALA A 162 -1.24 26.68 38.24
N CYS A 163 -0.77 27.47 37.27
CA CYS A 163 -1.61 28.39 36.50
C CYS A 163 -1.95 27.84 35.11
N HIS A 164 -0.97 27.28 34.38
CA HIS A 164 -1.16 26.84 33.00
C HIS A 164 -1.72 25.43 32.85
N GLY A 165 -1.90 24.68 33.93
CA GLY A 165 -2.32 23.28 33.91
C GLY A 165 -1.20 22.32 33.51
N GLU A 166 -1.34 21.04 33.86
CA GLU A 166 -0.36 19.99 33.53
C GLU A 166 -0.21 19.79 32.01
N ASN A 167 -1.29 20.03 31.26
CA ASN A 167 -1.34 19.89 29.81
C ASN A 167 -1.18 21.24 29.06
N GLY A 168 -0.93 22.34 29.78
CA GLY A 168 -0.74 23.66 29.15
C GLY A 168 -2.03 24.38 28.74
N SER A 169 -3.21 23.85 29.04
CA SER A 169 -4.50 24.39 28.59
C SER A 169 -4.96 25.67 29.31
N GLY A 170 -4.16 26.22 30.22
CA GLY A 170 -4.50 27.45 30.94
C GLY A 170 -5.52 27.26 32.06
N ASP A 171 -5.74 26.01 32.49
CA ASP A 171 -6.81 25.59 33.41
C ASP A 171 -6.27 25.09 34.77
N GLY A 172 -5.06 25.53 35.14
CA GLY A 172 -4.44 25.17 36.41
C GLY A 172 -5.28 25.62 37.62
N PRO A 173 -5.10 24.99 38.79
CA PRO A 173 -5.88 25.31 40.00
C PRO A 173 -5.74 26.76 40.48
N GLU A 174 -4.67 27.46 40.07
CA GLU A 174 -4.38 28.87 40.35
C GLU A 174 -4.52 29.75 39.09
N ALA A 175 -5.20 29.29 38.05
CA ALA A 175 -5.47 30.08 36.86
C ALA A 175 -6.37 31.29 37.20
N GLU A 176 -5.87 32.50 36.94
CA GLU A 176 -6.62 33.75 37.06
C GLU A 176 -6.79 34.41 35.68
N GLY A 177 -8.04 34.52 35.22
CA GLY A 177 -8.35 35.16 33.94
C GLY A 177 -8.21 34.22 32.74
N ASP A 178 -7.98 34.80 31.57
CA ASP A 178 -7.83 34.09 30.31
C ASP A 178 -6.32 33.91 30.04
N LEU A 179 -5.81 32.72 30.35
CA LEU A 179 -4.41 32.36 30.13
C LEU A 179 -4.23 31.77 28.73
N THR A 180 -3.02 31.92 28.16
CA THR A 180 -2.68 31.31 26.89
C THR A 180 -2.78 29.79 26.98
N ASP A 181 -3.60 29.21 26.11
CA ASP A 181 -3.65 27.77 25.87
C ASP A 181 -2.41 27.36 25.05
N LEU A 182 -1.45 26.75 25.72
CA LEU A 182 -0.22 26.25 25.12
C LEU A 182 -0.42 24.93 24.35
N SER A 183 -1.60 24.32 24.48
CA SER A 183 -2.01 23.13 23.73
C SER A 183 -2.78 23.45 22.45
N ASP A 184 -3.15 24.72 22.23
CA ASP A 184 -3.77 25.17 20.98
C ASP A 184 -2.76 25.16 19.82
N SER A 185 -2.81 24.07 19.05
CA SER A 185 -1.99 23.88 17.86
C SER A 185 -2.12 25.01 16.84
N ALA A 186 -3.29 25.63 16.68
CA ALA A 186 -3.49 26.70 15.70
C ALA A 186 -2.74 27.97 16.10
N ALA A 187 -2.65 28.26 17.39
CA ALA A 187 -1.82 29.34 17.91
C ALA A 187 -0.33 28.98 17.87
N LEU A 188 0.04 27.80 18.37
CA LEU A 188 1.45 27.44 18.61
C LEU A 188 2.26 27.23 17.32
N ILE A 189 1.63 26.82 16.21
CA ILE A 189 2.34 26.72 14.93
C ILE A 189 2.80 28.09 14.41
N GLN A 190 2.17 29.18 14.86
CA GLN A 190 2.42 30.54 14.37
C GLN A 190 3.47 31.30 15.19
N VAL A 191 3.97 30.70 16.28
CA VAL A 191 4.90 31.34 17.20
C VAL A 191 6.21 30.55 17.21
N SER A 192 7.35 31.24 17.16
CA SER A 192 8.70 30.66 17.29
C SER A 192 9.11 30.44 18.76
N ASN A 193 10.17 29.67 19.03
CA ASN A 193 10.66 29.52 20.40
C ASN A 193 11.22 30.83 20.96
N ALA A 194 11.81 31.67 20.11
CA ALA A 194 12.24 33.02 20.46
C ALA A 194 11.07 33.89 20.95
N GLU A 195 9.95 33.85 20.25
CA GLU A 195 8.74 34.61 20.62
C GLU A 195 8.08 34.06 21.88
N LEU A 196 8.00 32.73 22.03
CA LEU A 196 7.54 32.12 23.29
C LEU A 196 8.42 32.54 24.47
N SER A 197 9.74 32.55 24.29
CA SER A 197 10.68 33.01 25.32
C SER A 197 10.49 34.49 25.65
N ALA A 198 10.27 35.35 24.64
CA ALA A 198 10.00 36.76 24.85
C ALA A 198 8.66 36.99 25.58
N GLY A 199 7.61 36.25 25.21
CA GLY A 199 6.30 36.28 25.86
C GLY A 199 6.37 35.86 27.32
N TRP A 200 7.04 34.74 27.62
CA TRP A 200 7.33 34.31 28.99
C TRP A 200 8.02 35.42 29.79
N ASN A 201 9.14 35.96 29.29
CA ASN A 201 9.90 37.00 29.98
C ASN A 201 9.09 38.30 30.21
N ALA A 202 8.09 38.58 29.36
CA ALA A 202 7.20 39.72 29.51
C ALA A 202 6.10 39.47 30.56
N ALA A 203 5.53 38.27 30.58
CA ALA A 203 4.42 37.91 31.46
C ALA A 203 4.86 37.66 32.91
N HIS A 204 5.93 36.91 33.12
CA HIS A 204 6.41 36.51 34.46
C HIS A 204 7.93 36.36 34.49
N ARG A 205 8.62 37.52 34.40
CA ARG A 205 10.09 37.64 34.37
C ARG A 205 10.85 36.94 35.48
N GLU A 206 10.26 36.85 36.68
CA GLU A 206 10.93 36.28 37.85
C GLU A 206 10.98 34.74 37.78
N ILE A 207 10.01 34.10 37.10
CA ILE A 207 9.92 32.64 36.98
C ILE A 207 11.02 32.15 36.06
N GLY A 208 11.94 31.35 36.59
CA GLY A 208 13.09 30.81 35.87
C GLY A 208 14.23 31.81 35.63
N SER A 209 14.25 32.93 36.37
CA SER A 209 15.32 33.93 36.31
C SER A 209 16.67 33.41 36.82
N GLU A 210 16.63 32.40 37.69
CA GLU A 210 17.77 31.67 38.25
C GLU A 210 18.21 30.47 37.41
N TRP A 211 17.43 30.09 36.40
CA TRP A 211 17.73 28.96 35.52
C TRP A 211 18.78 29.33 34.48
N THR A 212 19.58 28.34 34.09
CA THR A 212 20.50 28.45 32.97
C THR A 212 19.75 28.66 31.66
N ASP A 213 20.43 29.20 30.64
CA ASP A 213 19.85 29.31 29.30
C ASP A 213 19.38 27.95 28.76
N GLN A 214 20.07 26.86 29.13
CA GLN A 214 19.70 25.52 28.69
C GLN A 214 18.42 25.03 29.37
N GLU A 215 18.27 25.23 30.69
CA GLU A 215 17.04 24.88 31.41
C GLU A 215 15.83 25.63 30.85
N ARG A 216 15.98 26.92 30.55
CA ARG A 216 14.91 27.70 29.89
C ARG A 216 14.55 27.17 28.50
N ARG A 217 15.55 26.73 27.72
CA ARG A 217 15.30 26.06 26.42
C ARG A 217 14.58 24.74 26.59
N ASN A 218 15.01 23.91 27.55
CA ASN A 218 14.41 22.62 27.84
C ASN A 218 12.93 22.75 28.22
N VAL A 219 12.56 23.80 28.99
CA VAL A 219 11.16 24.10 29.29
C VAL A 219 10.36 24.44 28.04
N LEU A 220 10.93 25.21 27.11
CA LEU A 220 10.24 25.53 25.84
C LEU A 220 10.16 24.32 24.92
N ASP A 221 11.18 23.46 24.87
CA ASP A 221 11.12 22.18 24.17
C ASP A 221 10.00 21.29 24.74
N TYR A 222 9.82 21.28 26.07
CA TYR A 222 8.69 20.59 26.71
C TYR A 222 7.34 21.21 26.36
N VAL A 223 7.20 22.54 26.45
CA VAL A 223 5.95 23.25 26.08
C VAL A 223 5.54 22.91 24.65
N ARG A 224 6.49 22.76 23.74
CA ARG A 224 6.22 22.35 22.36
C ARG A 224 5.61 20.95 22.24
N THR A 225 5.88 20.05 23.17
CA THR A 225 5.29 18.70 23.16
C THR A 225 3.79 18.69 23.45
N PHE A 226 3.19 19.80 23.89
CA PHE A 226 1.72 19.90 23.97
C PHE A 226 1.05 19.81 22.60
N THR A 227 1.74 20.19 21.52
CA THR A 227 1.17 20.18 20.16
C THR A 227 1.66 19.04 19.27
N TYR A 228 2.60 18.21 19.72
CA TYR A 228 3.03 16.98 19.02
C TYR A 228 3.59 15.93 20.01
N GLY A 229 3.48 14.65 19.66
CA GLY A 229 4.13 13.54 20.36
C GLY A 229 5.59 13.40 19.91
N PRO A 230 6.59 13.64 20.78
CA PRO A 230 8.00 13.49 20.43
C PRO A 230 8.37 12.04 20.06
N PRO A 231 9.51 11.82 19.38
CA PRO A 231 9.80 10.53 18.74
C PRO A 231 10.04 9.40 19.73
N TRP A 232 10.30 9.73 20.99
CA TRP A 232 10.44 8.78 22.08
C TRP A 232 9.15 8.54 22.87
N GLU A 233 8.06 9.27 22.58
CA GLU A 233 6.73 8.96 23.12
C GLU A 233 6.16 7.76 22.36
N SER A 234 5.54 6.83 23.09
CA SER A 234 4.87 5.70 22.46
C SER A 234 3.70 6.22 21.61
N PRO A 235 3.61 5.85 20.32
CA PRO A 235 2.42 6.12 19.51
C PRO A 235 1.19 5.37 20.03
N TYR A 236 1.41 4.30 20.80
CA TYR A 236 0.35 3.54 21.46
C TYR A 236 0.02 4.14 22.83
N GLN A 237 -1.24 4.53 23.02
CA GLN A 237 -1.77 5.07 24.27
C GLN A 237 -2.79 4.09 24.87
N PRO A 238 -2.44 3.37 25.95
CA PRO A 238 -3.35 2.45 26.64
C PRO A 238 -4.68 3.09 27.00
N GLY A 239 -5.76 2.32 26.98
CA GLY A 239 -7.12 2.82 27.19
C GLY A 239 -8.02 1.79 27.86
N ALA A 240 -9.32 2.06 27.90
CA ALA A 240 -10.31 1.15 28.50
C ALA A 240 -10.68 -0.05 27.60
N GLY A 241 -9.94 -0.26 26.49
CA GLY A 241 -10.27 -1.27 25.50
C GLY A 241 -10.02 -2.68 26.00
N VAL A 242 -10.88 -3.61 25.59
CA VAL A 242 -10.79 -5.03 25.98
C VAL A 242 -11.05 -5.93 24.78
N ILE A 243 -10.17 -6.91 24.56
CA ILE A 243 -10.43 -8.01 23.63
C ILE A 243 -10.51 -9.29 24.46
N ARG A 244 -11.70 -9.91 24.47
CA ARG A 244 -11.92 -11.23 25.09
C ARG A 244 -12.01 -12.27 24.00
N GLY A 245 -11.51 -13.46 24.26
CA GLY A 245 -11.74 -14.54 23.32
C GLY A 245 -11.63 -15.93 23.90
N THR A 246 -12.01 -16.90 23.06
CA THR A 246 -11.94 -18.32 23.38
C THR A 246 -11.22 -19.06 22.27
N LEU A 247 -10.25 -19.88 22.64
CA LEU A 247 -9.67 -20.87 21.76
C LEU A 247 -10.55 -22.11 21.73
N ASN A 248 -10.95 -22.52 20.54
CA ASN A 248 -11.69 -23.74 20.28
C ASN A 248 -10.75 -24.80 19.68
N GLN A 249 -10.91 -26.04 20.11
CA GLN A 249 -10.28 -27.17 19.44
C GLN A 249 -11.12 -27.53 18.21
N GLY A 250 -10.58 -27.28 17.03
CA GLY A 250 -11.22 -27.58 15.75
C GLY A 250 -11.08 -29.04 15.32
N THR A 251 -10.09 -29.78 15.83
CA THR A 251 -9.94 -31.21 15.55
C THR A 251 -10.89 -32.04 16.44
N PRO A 252 -11.81 -32.84 15.89
CA PRO A 252 -12.74 -33.66 16.65
C PRO A 252 -12.04 -34.60 17.64
N GLY A 253 -12.41 -34.50 18.92
CA GLY A 253 -11.80 -35.31 19.99
C GLY A 253 -10.40 -34.88 20.40
N GLY A 254 -9.87 -33.78 19.84
CA GLY A 254 -8.62 -33.18 20.25
C GLY A 254 -8.66 -32.63 21.68
N PRO A 255 -7.50 -32.39 22.31
CA PRO A 255 -7.43 -31.81 23.65
C PRO A 255 -7.94 -30.36 23.67
N ALA A 256 -8.46 -29.93 24.82
CA ALA A 256 -8.79 -28.52 25.03
C ALA A 256 -7.53 -27.65 24.82
N PRO A 257 -7.64 -26.51 24.12
CA PRO A 257 -6.51 -25.67 23.77
C PRO A 257 -6.08 -24.79 24.95
N ALA A 258 -5.63 -25.43 26.03
CA ALA A 258 -5.28 -24.81 27.30
C ALA A 258 -3.78 -24.49 27.39
N ASN A 259 -3.46 -23.38 28.06
CA ASN A 259 -2.08 -22.88 28.24
C ASN A 259 -1.35 -22.65 26.91
N LEU A 260 -2.07 -22.32 25.84
CA LEU A 260 -1.47 -21.94 24.57
C LEU A 260 -1.17 -20.45 24.58
N PRO A 261 -0.02 -20.02 24.03
CA PRO A 261 0.26 -18.60 23.85
C PRO A 261 -0.72 -17.98 22.85
N VAL A 262 -1.28 -16.84 23.23
CA VAL A 262 -2.11 -15.97 22.40
C VAL A 262 -1.42 -14.62 22.36
N MET A 263 -1.03 -14.20 21.17
CA MET A 263 -0.32 -12.95 20.91
C MET A 263 -1.31 -11.92 20.38
N LEU A 264 -1.16 -10.68 20.83
CA LEU A 264 -1.85 -9.51 20.30
C LEU A 264 -0.80 -8.57 19.72
N TYR A 265 -1.08 -8.06 18.53
CA TYR A 265 -0.33 -6.98 17.90
C TYR A 265 -1.27 -5.82 17.65
N ALA A 266 -0.79 -4.60 17.87
CA ALA A 266 -1.47 -3.37 17.52
C ALA A 266 -0.66 -2.64 16.46
N PHE A 267 -1.32 -2.26 15.37
CA PHE A 267 -0.73 -1.56 14.24
C PHE A 267 -1.35 -0.17 14.09
N LEU A 268 -0.51 0.83 13.88
CA LEU A 268 -0.91 2.17 13.43
C LEU A 268 -0.17 2.44 12.11
N ASN A 269 -0.92 2.67 11.02
CA ASN A 269 -0.36 2.83 9.68
C ASN A 269 0.64 1.72 9.29
N PHE A 270 0.26 0.45 9.49
CA PHE A 270 1.06 -0.76 9.26
C PHE A 270 2.35 -0.90 10.10
N THR A 271 2.60 0.02 11.03
CA THR A 271 3.72 -0.08 11.97
C THR A 271 3.23 -0.72 13.26
N GLU A 272 3.91 -1.77 13.73
CA GLU A 272 3.64 -2.35 15.05
C GLU A 272 3.97 -1.30 16.13
N VAL A 273 2.97 -0.94 16.92
CA VAL A 273 3.08 0.07 17.98
C VAL A 273 2.96 -0.51 19.39
N MET A 274 2.42 -1.72 19.51
CA MET A 274 2.35 -2.49 20.74
C MET A 274 2.19 -3.98 20.39
N SER A 275 2.80 -4.84 21.20
CA SER A 275 2.46 -6.25 21.24
C SER A 275 2.36 -6.74 22.68
N ASP A 276 1.49 -7.73 22.89
CA ASP A 276 1.30 -8.39 24.18
C ASP A 276 1.11 -9.90 23.97
N THR A 277 1.32 -10.69 25.00
CA THR A 277 1.12 -12.14 24.96
C THR A 277 0.53 -12.64 26.27
N VAL A 278 -0.60 -13.34 26.15
CA VAL A 278 -1.27 -14.02 27.25
C VAL A 278 -1.28 -15.52 26.99
N SER A 279 -1.67 -16.31 27.99
CA SER A 279 -1.90 -17.75 27.82
C SER A 279 -3.39 -18.06 27.97
N SER A 280 -3.91 -18.95 27.14
CA SER A 280 -5.28 -19.42 27.27
C SER A 280 -5.50 -20.19 28.59
N GLY A 281 -6.68 -20.02 29.17
CA GLY A 281 -7.15 -20.75 30.34
C GLY A 281 -7.43 -22.23 30.05
N ALA A 282 -7.82 -22.98 31.08
CA ALA A 282 -8.16 -24.41 30.96
C ALA A 282 -9.37 -24.67 30.03
N ASP A 283 -10.23 -23.68 29.88
CA ASP A 283 -11.40 -23.63 28.99
C ASP A 283 -11.10 -22.95 27.64
N GLY A 284 -9.84 -22.59 27.38
CA GLY A 284 -9.44 -21.86 26.17
C GLY A 284 -9.66 -20.35 26.24
N ALA A 285 -10.22 -19.81 27.33
CA ALA A 285 -10.49 -18.37 27.44
C ALA A 285 -9.21 -17.54 27.57
N PHE A 286 -9.18 -16.35 26.96
CA PHE A 286 -8.11 -15.37 27.12
C PHE A 286 -8.68 -13.95 27.09
N THR A 287 -7.92 -12.99 27.61
CA THR A 287 -8.32 -11.58 27.64
C THR A 287 -7.12 -10.68 27.57
N PHE A 288 -7.21 -9.64 26.74
CA PHE A 288 -6.31 -8.50 26.71
C PHE A 288 -7.07 -7.28 27.25
N THR A 289 -6.47 -6.54 28.18
CA THR A 289 -7.01 -5.33 28.79
C THR A 289 -6.10 -4.14 28.51
N ASP A 290 -6.50 -2.96 28.97
CA ASP A 290 -5.71 -1.73 28.87
C ASP A 290 -5.40 -1.33 27.42
N LEU A 291 -6.29 -1.72 26.50
CA LEU A 291 -6.09 -1.49 25.08
C LEU A 291 -6.52 -0.07 24.67
N ALA A 292 -5.73 0.56 23.80
CA ALA A 292 -6.08 1.81 23.16
C ALA A 292 -7.44 1.71 22.45
N VAL A 293 -8.30 2.68 22.70
CA VAL A 293 -9.62 2.82 22.08
C VAL A 293 -9.51 3.89 20.99
N ASN A 294 -8.83 3.53 19.90
CA ASN A 294 -8.54 4.41 18.77
C ASN A 294 -8.90 3.67 17.46
N PRO A 295 -9.83 4.20 16.63
CA PRO A 295 -10.22 3.56 15.37
C PRO A 295 -9.09 3.47 14.33
N GLU A 296 -8.03 4.27 14.47
CA GLU A 296 -6.84 4.20 13.60
C GLU A 296 -5.91 3.03 13.97
N ILE A 297 -6.08 2.43 15.15
CA ILE A 297 -5.32 1.25 15.56
C ILE A 297 -6.05 -0.01 15.14
N THR A 298 -5.35 -0.85 14.38
CA THR A 298 -5.80 -2.19 14.01
C THR A 298 -5.10 -3.23 14.88
N TYR A 299 -5.89 -4.04 15.56
CA TYR A 299 -5.42 -5.16 16.36
C TYR A 299 -5.45 -6.46 15.55
N MET A 300 -4.44 -7.31 15.75
CA MET A 300 -4.38 -8.67 15.22
C MET A 300 -4.09 -9.62 16.36
N VAL A 301 -5.03 -10.52 16.65
CA VAL A 301 -4.85 -11.59 17.63
C VAL A 301 -4.47 -12.87 16.91
N GLN A 302 -3.51 -13.62 17.43
CA GLN A 302 -3.19 -14.94 16.91
C GLN A 302 -2.85 -15.92 18.04
N ALA A 303 -3.27 -17.17 17.88
CA ALA A 303 -2.89 -18.26 18.76
C ALA A 303 -1.77 -19.09 18.12
N GLU A 304 -0.84 -19.59 18.91
CA GLU A 304 0.17 -20.54 18.42
C GLU A 304 -0.06 -21.93 19.05
N SER A 305 -0.10 -22.96 18.20
CA SER A 305 -0.20 -24.36 18.62
C SER A 305 0.76 -25.20 17.78
N GLU A 306 1.61 -26.00 18.43
CA GLU A 306 2.61 -26.87 17.77
C GLU A 306 3.49 -26.15 16.72
N GLY A 307 3.82 -24.87 16.95
CA GLY A 307 4.59 -24.03 16.03
C GLY A 307 3.82 -23.53 14.81
N ILE A 308 2.49 -23.62 14.84
CA ILE A 308 1.59 -23.10 13.81
C ILE A 308 0.78 -21.93 14.38
N THR A 309 0.74 -20.84 13.61
CA THR A 309 0.01 -19.62 13.97
C THR A 309 -1.39 -19.60 13.36
N TYR A 310 -2.39 -19.31 14.18
CA TYR A 310 -3.80 -19.18 13.81
C TYR A 310 -4.25 -17.74 14.10
N PRO A 311 -4.26 -16.85 13.10
CA PRO A 311 -4.72 -15.48 13.28
C PRO A 311 -6.25 -15.38 13.31
N ALA A 312 -6.77 -14.42 14.06
CA ALA A 312 -8.13 -13.91 13.95
C ALA A 312 -8.22 -12.85 12.83
N ASP A 313 -9.44 -12.44 12.52
CA ASP A 313 -9.67 -11.25 11.71
C ASP A 313 -9.12 -9.99 12.42
N PHE A 314 -8.87 -8.94 11.64
CA PHE A 314 -8.47 -7.65 12.18
C PHE A 314 -9.58 -7.03 13.03
N ILE A 315 -9.20 -6.47 14.16
CA ILE A 315 -10.11 -5.91 15.16
C ILE A 315 -9.80 -4.43 15.32
N ASN A 316 -10.82 -3.58 15.36
CA ASN A 316 -10.68 -2.18 15.73
C ASN A 316 -11.49 -1.92 17.01
N LEU A 317 -10.95 -1.09 17.91
CA LEU A 317 -11.64 -0.63 19.10
C LEU A 317 -11.91 0.87 18.96
N SER A 318 -13.16 1.27 19.16
CA SER A 318 -13.58 2.68 19.09
C SER A 318 -14.31 3.07 20.38
N PRO A 319 -14.47 4.37 20.68
CA PRO A 319 -15.20 4.80 21.87
C PRO A 319 -16.62 4.24 21.95
N GLU A 320 -17.25 3.99 20.79
CA GLU A 320 -18.56 3.36 20.67
C GLU A 320 -18.51 1.84 20.88
N THR A 321 -17.39 1.20 20.50
CA THR A 321 -17.17 -0.25 20.61
C THR A 321 -15.82 -0.55 21.27
N PRO A 322 -15.68 -0.29 22.59
CA PRO A 322 -14.40 -0.45 23.29
C PRO A 322 -14.10 -1.90 23.66
N GLU A 323 -15.09 -2.79 23.57
CA GLU A 323 -14.95 -4.21 23.89
C GLU A 323 -15.30 -5.07 22.67
N GLN A 324 -14.50 -6.10 22.43
CA GLN A 324 -14.71 -7.07 21.35
C GLN A 324 -14.57 -8.50 21.88
N GLU A 325 -15.40 -9.41 21.35
CA GLU A 325 -15.32 -10.84 21.63
C GLU A 325 -14.94 -11.60 20.36
N ILE A 326 -13.95 -12.48 20.45
CA ILE A 326 -13.47 -13.28 19.33
C ILE A 326 -13.39 -14.76 19.67
N ALA A 327 -13.47 -15.59 18.64
CA ALA A 327 -13.24 -17.03 18.76
C ALA A 327 -12.21 -17.44 17.71
N LEU A 328 -11.16 -18.13 18.16
CA LEU A 328 -10.17 -18.72 17.26
C LEU A 328 -10.29 -20.24 17.34
N SER A 329 -10.08 -20.91 16.22
CA SER A 329 -9.96 -22.37 16.21
C SER A 329 -8.51 -22.74 15.95
N VAL A 330 -7.95 -23.54 16.86
CA VAL A 330 -6.67 -24.22 16.66
C VAL A 330 -6.94 -25.67 16.31
N TYR A 331 -6.02 -26.31 15.62
CA TYR A 331 -6.19 -27.67 15.15
C TYR A 331 -4.94 -28.48 15.48
N GLU A 332 -5.10 -29.79 15.64
CA GLU A 332 -3.94 -30.66 15.69
C GLU A 332 -3.21 -30.67 14.35
N LYS A 333 -1.89 -30.88 14.41
CA LYS A 333 -1.04 -31.03 13.22
C LYS A 333 -1.31 -32.38 12.53
N GLY A 334 -1.29 -32.36 11.21
CA GLY A 334 -1.37 -33.55 10.34
C GLY A 334 -0.37 -33.50 9.19
N ASP A 335 -0.04 -34.68 8.65
CA ASP A 335 0.87 -34.90 7.53
C ASP A 335 0.18 -35.56 6.31
N ASP A 336 -1.13 -35.79 6.39
CA ASP A 336 -1.94 -36.32 5.30
C ASP A 336 -2.42 -35.20 4.36
N ASP A 337 -2.04 -35.29 3.08
CA ASP A 337 -2.44 -34.36 2.03
C ASP A 337 -3.70 -34.80 1.27
N SER A 338 -4.28 -35.96 1.61
CA SER A 338 -5.46 -36.51 0.91
C SER A 338 -6.71 -35.63 0.99
N GLY A 339 -6.80 -34.78 2.03
CA GLY A 339 -7.87 -33.79 2.21
C GLY A 339 -7.67 -32.48 1.44
N LEU A 340 -6.55 -32.29 0.77
CA LEU A 340 -6.27 -31.06 0.04
C LEU A 340 -6.90 -31.07 -1.35
N ALA A 341 -7.53 -29.96 -1.73
CA ALA A 341 -8.09 -29.76 -3.05
C ALA A 341 -7.93 -28.31 -3.49
N ILE A 342 -7.86 -28.09 -4.79
CA ILE A 342 -7.93 -26.75 -5.38
C ILE A 342 -9.40 -26.48 -5.68
N SER A 343 -10.05 -25.68 -4.82
CA SER A 343 -11.46 -25.32 -5.01
C SER A 343 -11.66 -24.51 -6.30
N ARG A 344 -10.66 -23.72 -6.70
CA ARG A 344 -10.65 -23.05 -8.01
C ARG A 344 -9.23 -22.72 -8.49
N ALA A 345 -8.96 -22.95 -9.76
CA ALA A 345 -7.76 -22.45 -10.45
C ALA A 345 -8.13 -21.50 -11.60
N ASN A 346 -7.36 -20.44 -11.81
CA ASN A 346 -7.46 -19.61 -13.00
C ASN A 346 -6.07 -19.46 -13.62
N THR A 347 -5.95 -19.83 -14.89
CA THR A 347 -4.75 -19.60 -15.71
C THR A 347 -5.06 -18.47 -16.68
N ILE A 348 -4.35 -17.36 -16.56
CA ILE A 348 -4.48 -16.18 -17.41
C ILE A 348 -3.26 -16.15 -18.32
N ILE A 349 -3.49 -16.11 -19.62
CA ILE A 349 -2.47 -16.08 -20.67
C ILE A 349 -2.60 -14.78 -21.44
N ASP A 350 -1.50 -14.05 -21.49
CA ASP A 350 -1.29 -12.95 -22.40
C ASP A 350 0.05 -13.11 -23.11
N TYR A 351 0.36 -12.14 -23.95
CA TYR A 351 1.37 -12.26 -24.97
C TYR A 351 2.21 -11.00 -25.02
N GLN A 352 3.48 -11.20 -25.30
CA GLN A 352 4.37 -10.20 -25.85
C GLN A 352 5.18 -10.87 -26.97
N PRO A 353 5.72 -10.11 -27.93
CA PRO A 353 6.58 -10.67 -28.96
C PRO A 353 7.67 -11.58 -28.38
N GLY A 354 7.62 -12.88 -28.70
CA GLY A 354 8.57 -13.89 -28.25
C GLY A 354 8.39 -14.44 -26.81
N ALA A 355 7.28 -14.17 -26.12
CA ALA A 355 6.95 -14.85 -24.86
C ALA A 355 5.46 -14.83 -24.50
N LEU A 356 5.04 -15.82 -23.71
CA LEU A 356 3.78 -15.76 -22.97
C LEU A 356 4.00 -15.09 -21.61
N LEU A 357 3.01 -14.31 -21.19
CA LEU A 357 2.86 -13.82 -19.84
C LEU A 357 1.76 -14.63 -19.17
N ILE A 358 2.11 -15.38 -18.13
CA ILE A 358 1.19 -16.30 -17.46
C ILE A 358 0.96 -15.82 -16.04
N GLY A 359 -0.31 -15.73 -15.65
CA GLY A 359 -0.74 -15.60 -14.25
C GLY A 359 -1.53 -16.83 -13.83
N VAL A 360 -1.20 -17.42 -12.68
CA VAL A 360 -1.95 -18.54 -12.10
C VAL A 360 -2.45 -18.14 -10.73
N ILE A 361 -3.77 -18.18 -10.55
CA ILE A 361 -4.45 -17.99 -9.25
C ILE A 361 -5.02 -19.35 -8.84
N ALA A 362 -4.58 -19.90 -7.71
CA ALA A 362 -5.13 -21.15 -7.17
C ALA A 362 -5.64 -20.94 -5.74
N LEU A 363 -6.91 -21.30 -5.50
CA LEU A 363 -7.55 -21.33 -4.19
C LEU A 363 -7.59 -22.78 -3.68
N TYR A 364 -7.03 -23.00 -2.50
CA TYR A 364 -6.90 -24.30 -1.88
C TYR A 364 -7.84 -24.42 -0.68
N SER A 365 -8.42 -25.61 -0.55
CA SER A 365 -9.20 -26.06 0.60
C SER A 365 -8.46 -27.21 1.29
N ASN A 366 -8.65 -27.34 2.59
CA ASN A 366 -8.26 -28.51 3.37
C ASN A 366 -9.52 -29.10 4.01
N GLN A 367 -9.97 -30.23 3.48
CA GLN A 367 -11.18 -30.93 3.90
C GLN A 367 -10.91 -31.95 5.03
N SER A 368 -9.66 -32.06 5.49
CA SER A 368 -9.34 -32.84 6.69
C SER A 368 -9.73 -32.08 7.97
N ASP A 369 -9.59 -32.73 9.11
CA ASP A 369 -9.84 -32.14 10.43
C ASP A 369 -8.56 -31.63 11.13
N ARG A 370 -7.42 -31.65 10.42
CA ARG A 370 -6.10 -31.30 10.95
C ARG A 370 -5.40 -30.27 10.08
N THR A 371 -4.55 -29.45 10.70
CA THR A 371 -3.70 -28.54 9.91
C THR A 371 -2.62 -29.33 9.20
N TYR A 372 -2.62 -29.28 7.87
CA TYR A 372 -1.55 -29.85 7.08
C TYR A 372 -0.30 -28.97 7.19
N ALA A 373 0.72 -29.51 7.83
CA ALA A 373 1.97 -28.79 8.11
C ALA A 373 3.09 -29.09 7.09
N GLY A 374 2.78 -29.89 6.07
CA GLY A 374 3.68 -30.17 4.97
C GLY A 374 4.51 -31.44 5.15
N LYS A 375 5.16 -31.82 4.06
CA LYS A 375 6.05 -32.99 3.96
C LYS A 375 7.45 -32.55 3.60
N THR A 376 8.44 -33.35 4.00
CA THR A 376 9.83 -33.13 3.57
C THR A 376 9.97 -33.43 2.08
N ALA A 377 10.67 -32.56 1.35
CA ALA A 377 11.01 -32.76 -0.06
C ALA A 377 12.53 -32.83 -0.25
N ASP A 378 12.97 -33.63 -1.23
CA ASP A 378 14.40 -33.85 -1.47
C ASP A 378 15.10 -32.52 -1.82
N GLY A 379 16.12 -32.17 -1.04
CA GLY A 379 16.89 -30.94 -1.25
C GLY A 379 16.25 -29.66 -0.69
N ILE A 380 15.11 -29.76 0.01
CA ILE A 380 14.44 -28.64 0.68
C ILE A 380 14.46 -28.89 2.20
N GLU A 381 15.10 -28.00 2.96
CA GLU A 381 15.20 -28.15 4.42
C GLU A 381 13.86 -27.96 5.14
N THR A 382 13.00 -27.08 4.60
CA THR A 382 11.68 -26.75 5.16
C THR A 382 10.60 -27.68 4.58
N PRO A 383 9.65 -28.17 5.39
CA PRO A 383 8.49 -28.89 4.87
C PRO A 383 7.72 -28.07 3.84
N VAL A 384 7.31 -28.70 2.75
CA VAL A 384 6.50 -28.10 1.69
C VAL A 384 5.04 -28.54 1.82
N THR A 385 4.12 -27.62 1.54
CA THR A 385 2.68 -27.82 1.69
C THR A 385 1.98 -27.87 0.35
N LEU A 386 1.65 -26.71 -0.23
CA LEU A 386 0.88 -26.58 -1.47
C LEU A 386 1.81 -26.47 -2.68
N SER A 387 1.33 -26.82 -3.88
CA SER A 387 2.11 -26.75 -5.12
C SER A 387 1.31 -26.08 -6.23
N VAL A 388 1.94 -25.19 -6.97
CA VAL A 388 1.39 -24.57 -8.17
C VAL A 388 2.28 -24.89 -9.39
N PRO A 389 1.71 -25.29 -10.55
CA PRO A 389 2.51 -25.64 -11.72
C PRO A 389 3.16 -24.40 -12.33
N VAL A 390 4.49 -24.47 -12.49
CA VAL A 390 5.31 -23.44 -13.13
C VAL A 390 6.37 -24.13 -14.00
N PRO A 391 6.22 -24.13 -15.34
CA PRO A 391 7.11 -24.84 -16.26
C PRO A 391 8.59 -24.54 -16.01
N ALA A 392 9.49 -25.51 -16.23
CA ALA A 392 10.92 -25.38 -15.94
C ALA A 392 11.58 -24.21 -16.70
N GLU A 393 11.07 -23.88 -17.88
CA GLU A 393 11.52 -22.81 -18.76
C GLU A 393 11.03 -21.42 -18.33
N ALA A 394 10.14 -21.35 -17.34
CA ALA A 394 9.60 -20.09 -16.83
C ALA A 394 10.71 -19.22 -16.21
N THR A 395 10.66 -17.95 -16.59
CA THR A 395 11.53 -16.84 -16.17
C THR A 395 10.69 -15.76 -15.50
N ASP A 396 11.34 -14.81 -14.82
CA ASP A 396 10.67 -13.67 -14.18
C ASP A 396 9.50 -14.07 -13.27
N ILE A 397 9.69 -15.11 -12.46
CA ILE A 397 8.66 -15.62 -11.55
C ILE A 397 8.45 -14.65 -10.39
N GLN A 398 7.21 -14.25 -10.17
CA GLN A 398 6.81 -13.28 -9.15
C GLN A 398 5.66 -13.80 -8.30
N PHE A 399 5.70 -13.41 -7.03
CA PHE A 399 4.65 -13.64 -6.04
C PHE A 399 4.36 -12.28 -5.36
N PRO A 400 3.11 -11.82 -5.28
CA PRO A 400 2.76 -10.58 -4.59
C PRO A 400 3.00 -10.68 -3.08
N ASP A 401 2.81 -11.88 -2.52
CA ASP A 401 2.84 -12.18 -1.09
C ASP A 401 4.06 -13.03 -0.67
N GLY A 402 5.16 -12.95 -1.44
CA GLY A 402 6.40 -13.64 -1.08
C GLY A 402 7.48 -13.57 -2.15
N VAL A 403 8.53 -14.36 -1.94
CA VAL A 403 9.67 -14.47 -2.87
C VAL A 403 10.11 -15.92 -3.02
N LEU A 404 10.63 -16.26 -4.20
CA LEU A 404 11.31 -17.54 -4.42
C LEU A 404 12.56 -17.64 -3.53
N GLY A 405 12.76 -18.81 -2.93
CA GLY A 405 13.82 -19.06 -1.94
C GLY A 405 13.46 -18.61 -0.52
N GLY A 406 12.32 -17.93 -0.33
CA GLY A 406 11.71 -17.67 0.97
C GLY A 406 10.57 -18.66 1.23
N ARG A 407 9.34 -18.14 1.32
CA ARG A 407 8.11 -18.95 1.47
C ARG A 407 7.92 -19.96 0.33
N PHE A 408 8.30 -19.56 -0.89
CA PHE A 408 8.10 -20.36 -2.10
C PHE A 408 9.41 -21.02 -2.54
N VAL A 409 9.36 -22.33 -2.81
CA VAL A 409 10.52 -23.12 -3.21
C VAL A 409 10.24 -23.81 -4.53
N ARG A 410 11.17 -23.69 -5.49
CA ARG A 410 11.01 -24.29 -6.82
C ARG A 410 11.63 -25.69 -6.87
N ASP A 411 10.89 -26.63 -7.44
CA ASP A 411 11.36 -27.99 -7.74
C ASP A 411 10.84 -28.42 -9.12
N GLY A 412 11.72 -28.45 -10.12
CA GLY A 412 11.37 -28.80 -11.49
C GLY A 412 10.29 -27.89 -12.10
N ASP A 413 9.15 -28.52 -12.46
CA ASP A 413 7.96 -27.90 -13.04
C ASP A 413 6.94 -27.41 -11.99
N GLN A 414 7.31 -27.40 -10.72
CA GLN A 414 6.47 -27.01 -9.60
C GLN A 414 7.12 -25.91 -8.77
N VAL A 415 6.27 -25.03 -8.22
CA VAL A 415 6.64 -24.19 -7.08
C VAL A 415 5.79 -24.59 -5.88
N TRP A 416 6.47 -24.83 -4.77
CA TRP A 416 5.90 -25.25 -3.51
C TRP A 416 5.80 -24.08 -2.53
N ASP A 417 4.69 -24.01 -1.79
CA ASP A 417 4.54 -23.20 -0.60
C ASP A 417 5.08 -23.98 0.63
N THR A 418 5.44 -23.26 1.69
CA THR A 418 5.89 -23.82 2.96
C THR A 418 4.94 -23.46 4.11
N ALA A 419 3.96 -22.58 3.87
CA ALA A 419 2.98 -22.18 4.87
C ALA A 419 1.98 -23.31 5.17
N SER A 420 1.70 -23.54 6.46
CA SER A 420 0.72 -24.52 6.91
C SER A 420 -0.70 -24.19 6.43
N VAL A 421 -1.50 -25.25 6.22
CA VAL A 421 -2.84 -25.17 5.65
C VAL A 421 -3.87 -25.65 6.67
N PRO A 422 -4.56 -24.74 7.39
CA PRO A 422 -5.57 -25.13 8.36
C PRO A 422 -6.80 -25.75 7.68
N PRO A 423 -7.62 -26.54 8.38
CA PRO A 423 -8.91 -27.01 7.88
C PRO A 423 -9.83 -25.88 7.43
N GLY A 424 -10.58 -26.12 6.35
CA GLY A 424 -11.59 -25.22 5.83
C GLY A 424 -11.62 -25.12 4.31
N GLU A 425 -12.65 -24.45 3.80
CA GLU A 425 -12.80 -24.14 2.39
C GLU A 425 -12.06 -22.86 2.02
N ARG A 426 -11.32 -22.86 0.91
CA ARG A 426 -10.64 -21.67 0.35
C ARG A 426 -9.72 -20.96 1.36
N VAL A 427 -9.07 -21.73 2.22
CA VAL A 427 -8.22 -21.26 3.32
C VAL A 427 -6.89 -20.66 2.87
N ARG A 428 -6.44 -20.97 1.66
CA ARG A 428 -5.19 -20.44 1.09
C ARG A 428 -5.36 -20.07 -0.37
N GLN A 429 -4.78 -18.95 -0.76
CA GLN A 429 -4.66 -18.52 -2.14
C GLN A 429 -3.17 -18.41 -2.47
N ILE A 430 -2.77 -18.94 -3.62
CA ILE A 430 -1.46 -18.70 -4.20
C ILE A 430 -1.69 -17.97 -5.51
N PHE A 431 -0.99 -16.85 -5.67
CA PHE A 431 -0.85 -16.18 -6.95
C PHE A 431 0.60 -16.21 -7.40
N VAL A 432 0.83 -16.74 -8.59
CA VAL A 432 2.14 -16.73 -9.23
C VAL A 432 2.00 -16.16 -10.62
N SER A 433 2.96 -15.34 -11.02
CA SER A 433 3.08 -14.91 -12.41
C SER A 433 4.48 -15.17 -12.93
N TYR A 434 4.59 -15.44 -14.23
CA TYR A 434 5.87 -15.73 -14.87
C TYR A 434 5.84 -15.46 -16.37
N ARG A 435 7.03 -15.33 -16.94
CA ARG A 435 7.27 -15.23 -18.37
C ARG A 435 7.71 -16.59 -18.91
N LEU A 436 7.03 -17.10 -19.93
CA LEU A 436 7.44 -18.31 -20.65
C LEU A 436 7.98 -17.92 -22.04
N PRO A 437 9.29 -18.00 -22.29
CA PRO A 437 9.87 -17.74 -23.61
C PRO A 437 9.32 -18.72 -24.65
N ILE A 438 9.07 -18.24 -25.87
CA ILE A 438 8.59 -19.08 -26.99
C ILE A 438 9.53 -18.95 -28.18
N ASP A 439 9.74 -20.06 -28.90
CA ASP A 439 10.50 -20.10 -30.14
C ASP A 439 9.54 -20.13 -31.34
N GLY A 440 9.47 -19.03 -32.09
CA GLY A 440 8.59 -18.91 -33.26
C GLY A 440 7.20 -18.38 -32.90
N ASN A 441 6.16 -18.96 -33.52
CA ASN A 441 4.78 -18.47 -33.46
C ASN A 441 3.79 -19.46 -32.83
N ALA A 442 4.30 -20.48 -32.14
CA ALA A 442 3.50 -21.49 -31.47
C ALA A 442 4.09 -21.84 -30.10
N ALA A 443 3.24 -22.27 -29.19
CA ALA A 443 3.63 -22.67 -27.85
C ALA A 443 2.74 -23.80 -27.34
N GLU A 444 3.29 -24.65 -26.49
CA GLU A 444 2.55 -25.68 -25.77
C GLU A 444 2.78 -25.46 -24.27
N LEU A 445 1.69 -25.26 -23.53
CA LEU A 445 1.69 -25.13 -22.08
C LEU A 445 1.07 -26.40 -21.47
N SER A 446 1.92 -27.21 -20.85
CA SER A 446 1.50 -28.36 -20.06
C SER A 446 1.66 -28.08 -18.58
N GLN A 447 0.60 -28.26 -17.80
CA GLN A 447 0.59 -28.01 -16.35
C GLN A 447 0.10 -29.27 -15.63
N ARG A 448 0.93 -29.82 -14.74
CA ARG A 448 0.57 -30.92 -13.85
C ARG A 448 0.05 -30.37 -12.52
N TRP A 449 -1.18 -30.71 -12.17
CA TRP A 449 -1.82 -30.30 -10.93
C TRP A 449 -1.75 -31.43 -9.92
N VAL A 450 -0.93 -31.28 -8.88
CA VAL A 450 -0.73 -32.32 -7.85
C VAL A 450 -2.02 -32.64 -7.11
N TYR A 451 -2.83 -31.62 -6.80
CA TYR A 451 -4.10 -31.75 -6.09
C TYR A 451 -5.29 -31.81 -7.07
N PRO A 452 -6.40 -32.47 -6.69
CA PRO A 452 -7.61 -32.41 -7.49
C PRO A 452 -8.12 -30.96 -7.60
N VAL A 453 -8.58 -30.58 -8.79
CA VAL A 453 -9.10 -29.23 -9.08
C VAL A 453 -10.61 -29.32 -9.32
N ASN A 454 -11.39 -28.64 -8.49
CA ASN A 454 -12.85 -28.68 -8.60
C ASN A 454 -13.35 -27.93 -9.84
N SER A 455 -12.81 -26.73 -10.08
CA SER A 455 -13.16 -25.90 -11.22
C SER A 455 -11.94 -25.09 -11.67
N MET A 456 -11.75 -24.96 -12.98
CA MET A 456 -10.63 -24.27 -13.57
C MET A 456 -11.07 -23.38 -14.73
N ASN A 457 -10.58 -22.15 -14.76
CA ASN A 457 -10.74 -21.25 -15.90
C ASN A 457 -9.40 -21.03 -16.60
N LEU A 458 -9.43 -21.01 -17.91
CA LEU A 458 -8.35 -20.55 -18.78
C LEU A 458 -8.84 -19.28 -19.48
N LEU A 459 -8.12 -18.18 -19.30
CA LEU A 459 -8.39 -16.89 -19.92
C LEU A 459 -7.22 -16.56 -20.84
N ALA A 460 -7.44 -16.58 -22.14
CA ALA A 460 -6.39 -16.28 -23.12
C ALA A 460 -6.71 -14.99 -23.86
N ALA A 461 -5.82 -13.99 -23.80
CA ALA A 461 -6.02 -12.73 -24.50
C ALA A 461 -6.17 -12.95 -26.02
N GLN A 462 -7.11 -12.27 -26.65
CA GLN A 462 -7.40 -12.44 -28.07
C GLN A 462 -6.30 -11.78 -28.91
N LEU A 463 -5.77 -12.51 -29.90
CA LEU A 463 -5.04 -11.94 -31.03
C LEU A 463 -5.77 -12.29 -32.35
N PRO A 464 -5.56 -11.52 -33.42
CA PRO A 464 -6.26 -11.74 -34.69
C PRO A 464 -6.04 -13.13 -35.29
N ASP A 465 -4.81 -13.66 -35.20
CA ASP A 465 -4.40 -14.93 -35.80
C ASP A 465 -4.25 -16.06 -34.76
N LEU A 466 -4.65 -15.82 -33.50
CA LEU A 466 -4.51 -16.79 -32.43
C LEU A 466 -5.48 -17.97 -32.61
N ASP A 467 -4.91 -19.16 -32.66
CA ASP A 467 -5.62 -20.43 -32.59
C ASP A 467 -5.25 -21.17 -31.30
N ILE A 468 -6.27 -21.71 -30.61
CA ILE A 468 -6.11 -22.35 -29.30
C ILE A 468 -6.72 -23.75 -29.35
N GLU A 469 -5.88 -24.77 -29.12
CA GLU A 469 -6.33 -26.14 -28.86
C GLU A 469 -6.15 -26.47 -27.37
N ALA A 470 -7.26 -26.57 -26.65
CA ALA A 470 -7.29 -26.84 -25.21
C ALA A 470 -8.15 -28.08 -24.94
N GLU A 471 -7.64 -29.28 -25.24
CA GLU A 471 -8.42 -30.54 -25.15
C GLU A 471 -8.98 -30.82 -23.75
N SER A 472 -8.29 -30.33 -22.70
CA SER A 472 -8.74 -30.46 -21.31
C SER A 472 -9.86 -29.47 -20.95
N PHE A 473 -10.23 -28.54 -21.82
CA PHE A 473 -11.19 -27.47 -21.51
C PHE A 473 -12.34 -27.44 -22.51
N THR A 474 -13.44 -26.82 -22.08
CA THR A 474 -14.59 -26.47 -22.93
C THR A 474 -14.61 -24.97 -23.13
N TYR A 475 -14.77 -24.51 -24.37
CA TYR A 475 -14.95 -23.09 -24.64
C TYR A 475 -16.25 -22.60 -24.00
N ASP A 476 -16.17 -21.47 -23.28
CA ASP A 476 -17.33 -20.84 -22.64
C ASP A 476 -17.75 -19.58 -23.42
N SER A 477 -16.91 -18.55 -23.43
CA SER A 477 -17.27 -17.24 -23.98
C SER A 477 -16.06 -16.37 -24.29
N ASN A 478 -16.29 -15.25 -24.98
CA ASN A 478 -15.35 -14.12 -25.02
C ASN A 478 -15.85 -13.02 -24.08
N ASP A 479 -14.93 -12.38 -23.36
CA ASP A 479 -15.25 -11.25 -22.49
C ASP A 479 -14.18 -10.16 -22.59
N THR A 480 -14.55 -8.90 -22.33
CA THR A 480 -13.62 -7.77 -22.45
C THR A 480 -13.35 -7.14 -21.11
N LEU A 481 -12.08 -6.84 -20.85
CA LEU A 481 -11.62 -6.27 -19.61
C LEU A 481 -10.47 -5.29 -19.83
N GLU A 482 -10.62 -4.07 -19.33
CA GLU A 482 -9.64 -2.99 -19.52
C GLU A 482 -9.22 -2.79 -21.00
N ASN A 483 -10.16 -3.02 -21.92
CA ASN A 483 -9.97 -2.98 -23.39
C ASN A 483 -9.19 -4.16 -24.01
N VAL A 484 -8.96 -5.24 -23.26
CA VAL A 484 -8.42 -6.50 -23.76
C VAL A 484 -9.55 -7.53 -23.81
N GLU A 485 -9.78 -8.12 -24.99
CA GLU A 485 -10.71 -9.24 -25.15
C GLU A 485 -10.00 -10.55 -24.76
N PHE A 486 -10.67 -11.41 -24.01
CA PHE A 486 -10.19 -12.72 -23.59
C PHE A 486 -11.14 -13.81 -24.08
N GLN A 487 -10.58 -14.91 -24.59
CA GLN A 487 -11.30 -16.18 -24.73
C GLN A 487 -11.27 -16.91 -23.40
N ILE A 488 -12.44 -17.34 -22.93
CA ILE A 488 -12.63 -18.02 -21.66
C ILE A 488 -12.99 -19.47 -21.92
N TRP A 489 -12.25 -20.36 -21.27
CA TRP A 489 -12.43 -21.80 -21.33
C TRP A 489 -12.54 -22.35 -19.91
N THR A 490 -13.34 -23.39 -19.72
CA THR A 490 -13.63 -23.97 -18.40
C THR A 490 -13.33 -25.46 -18.37
N ASN A 491 -12.88 -25.94 -17.22
CA ASN A 491 -12.78 -27.35 -16.89
C ASN A 491 -13.42 -27.57 -15.52
N GLU A 492 -14.35 -28.51 -15.44
CA GLU A 492 -15.04 -28.88 -14.20
C GLU A 492 -14.57 -30.27 -13.78
N GLY A 493 -13.76 -30.32 -12.73
CA GLY A 493 -13.20 -31.55 -12.18
C GLY A 493 -11.98 -32.09 -12.93
N LEU A 494 -10.79 -31.74 -12.45
CA LEU A 494 -9.54 -32.42 -12.79
C LEU A 494 -9.11 -33.32 -11.61
N PRO A 495 -8.80 -34.60 -11.84
CA PRO A 495 -8.29 -35.47 -10.77
C PRO A 495 -6.90 -35.04 -10.30
N ALA A 496 -6.49 -35.51 -9.12
CA ALA A 496 -5.12 -35.38 -8.63
C ALA A 496 -4.10 -35.91 -9.66
N ASP A 497 -2.94 -35.25 -9.73
CA ASP A 497 -1.90 -35.45 -10.76
C ASP A 497 -2.41 -35.27 -12.22
N GLY A 498 -3.57 -34.66 -12.41
CA GLY A 498 -4.11 -34.36 -13.73
C GLY A 498 -3.25 -33.36 -14.49
N VAL A 499 -3.16 -33.54 -15.81
CA VAL A 499 -2.39 -32.65 -16.69
C VAL A 499 -3.33 -31.89 -17.60
N THR A 500 -3.22 -30.57 -17.62
CA THR A 500 -3.87 -29.71 -18.62
C THR A 500 -2.87 -29.33 -19.69
N THR A 501 -3.25 -29.47 -20.96
CA THR A 501 -2.42 -29.05 -22.09
C THR A 501 -3.17 -28.03 -22.95
N VAL A 502 -2.51 -26.90 -23.22
CA VAL A 502 -2.99 -25.83 -24.09
C VAL A 502 -1.96 -25.60 -25.18
N LYS A 503 -2.35 -25.79 -26.44
CA LYS A 503 -1.53 -25.47 -27.60
C LYS A 503 -2.02 -24.17 -28.22
N LEU A 504 -1.07 -23.30 -28.52
CA LEU A 504 -1.31 -21.96 -29.04
C LEU A 504 -0.55 -21.84 -30.36
N ALA A 505 -1.21 -21.32 -31.39
CA ALA A 505 -0.59 -21.01 -32.68
C ALA A 505 -1.00 -19.59 -33.13
N GLY A 506 -0.17 -18.95 -33.97
CA GLY A 506 -0.40 -17.57 -34.41
C GLY A 506 0.10 -16.52 -33.41
N LEU A 507 1.08 -16.88 -32.58
CA LEU A 507 1.72 -15.98 -31.62
C LEU A 507 2.73 -15.04 -32.30
N PRO A 508 2.89 -13.79 -31.83
CA PRO A 508 3.91 -12.88 -32.34
C PRO A 508 5.31 -13.37 -31.96
N ALA A 509 6.19 -13.50 -32.94
CA ALA A 509 7.56 -13.95 -32.73
C ALA A 509 8.42 -12.84 -32.10
N ALA A 510 9.58 -13.20 -31.56
CA ALA A 510 10.52 -12.24 -31.01
C ALA A 510 10.93 -11.20 -32.07
N GLY A 511 10.65 -9.91 -31.80
CA GLY A 511 10.95 -8.80 -32.69
C GLY A 511 9.78 -8.30 -33.56
N ASP A 512 8.64 -8.98 -33.52
CA ASP A 512 7.41 -8.48 -34.13
C ASP A 512 6.82 -7.31 -33.32
N GLU A 513 5.96 -6.49 -33.94
CA GLU A 513 5.14 -5.51 -33.23
C GLU A 513 3.92 -6.20 -32.61
N ASP A 514 3.53 -5.82 -31.39
CA ASP A 514 2.28 -6.31 -30.80
C ASP A 514 1.09 -5.82 -31.64
N PRO A 515 0.26 -6.71 -32.24
CA PRO A 515 -0.86 -6.31 -33.09
C PRO A 515 -1.91 -5.46 -32.35
N ARG A 516 -1.95 -5.51 -31.02
CA ARG A 516 -2.85 -4.69 -30.19
C ARG A 516 -2.33 -3.26 -30.01
N ALA A 517 -1.02 -3.02 -30.10
CA ALA A 517 -0.45 -1.68 -29.97
C ALA A 517 -0.98 -0.72 -31.05
N SER A 518 -1.25 -1.24 -32.25
CA SER A 518 -1.86 -0.47 -33.35
C SER A 518 -3.33 -0.11 -33.08
N ALA A 519 -4.08 -0.97 -32.39
CA ALA A 519 -5.47 -0.71 -32.02
C ALA A 519 -5.59 0.33 -30.88
N ILE A 520 -4.65 0.31 -29.93
CA ILE A 520 -4.52 1.31 -28.85
C ILE A 520 -4.10 2.67 -29.42
N ALA A 521 -3.15 2.69 -30.37
CA ALA A 521 -2.74 3.92 -31.06
C ALA A 521 -3.89 4.52 -31.91
N ALA A 522 -4.73 3.68 -32.53
CA ALA A 522 -5.89 4.13 -33.30
C ALA A 522 -7.03 4.71 -32.42
N THR A 523 -7.18 4.22 -31.18
CA THR A 523 -8.13 4.78 -30.20
C THR A 523 -7.60 6.08 -29.60
N ALA A 524 -6.30 6.17 -29.29
CA ALA A 524 -5.66 7.42 -28.85
C ALA A 524 -5.64 8.53 -29.92
N ALA A 525 -5.53 8.16 -31.20
CA ALA A 525 -5.61 9.12 -32.31
C ALA A 525 -7.01 9.73 -32.52
N ASN A 526 -8.05 9.15 -31.89
CA ASN A 526 -9.44 9.60 -32.01
C ASN A 526 -9.90 10.47 -30.81
N SER A 527 -9.06 10.64 -29.79
CA SER A 527 -9.23 11.65 -28.75
C SER A 527 -8.60 12.97 -29.20
N ASN A 528 -9.39 14.04 -29.32
CA ASN A 528 -8.96 15.37 -29.77
C ASN A 528 -8.10 16.15 -28.73
N THR A 529 -7.34 15.46 -27.88
CA THR A 529 -6.49 16.09 -26.87
C THR A 529 -5.02 15.91 -27.27
N PRO A 530 -4.26 16.98 -27.57
CA PRO A 530 -2.87 16.83 -27.95
C PRO A 530 -2.04 16.57 -26.69
N MET A 531 -1.81 15.30 -26.34
CA MET A 531 -0.73 14.95 -25.43
C MET A 531 0.58 14.98 -26.21
N ALA A 532 1.46 15.90 -25.83
CA ALA A 532 2.85 15.85 -26.22
C ALA A 532 3.43 14.51 -25.71
N ALA A 533 3.88 13.67 -26.64
CA ALA A 533 4.60 12.46 -26.33
C ALA A 533 5.92 12.84 -25.62
N ALA A 534 5.90 12.85 -24.29
CA ALA A 534 7.12 12.85 -23.50
C ALA A 534 7.84 11.54 -23.81
N VAL A 535 9.04 11.64 -24.39
CA VAL A 535 9.92 10.49 -24.62
C VAL A 535 10.44 10.06 -23.25
N ILE A 536 9.67 9.22 -22.57
CA ILE A 536 10.16 8.41 -21.45
C ILE A 536 11.25 7.50 -22.05
N PRO A 537 12.47 7.43 -21.48
CA PRO A 537 13.46 6.48 -21.96
C PRO A 537 12.85 5.07 -21.91
N PRO A 538 13.08 4.21 -22.93
CA PRO A 538 12.49 2.88 -22.94
C PRO A 538 12.94 2.16 -21.68
N LEU A 539 11.96 1.85 -20.82
CA LEU A 539 12.18 0.98 -19.68
C LEU A 539 12.79 -0.32 -20.22
N PRO A 540 13.79 -0.90 -19.54
CA PRO A 540 14.39 -2.14 -20.01
C PRO A 540 13.31 -3.22 -20.09
N ALA A 541 13.38 -4.11 -21.09
CA ALA A 541 12.29 -5.02 -21.46
C ALA A 541 11.74 -5.88 -20.31
N TRP A 542 12.53 -6.14 -19.26
CA TRP A 542 12.11 -6.84 -18.05
C TRP A 542 11.17 -6.00 -17.16
N VAL A 543 11.29 -4.67 -17.14
CA VAL A 543 10.37 -3.76 -16.41
C VAL A 543 9.02 -3.67 -17.13
N LEU A 544 9.02 -3.61 -18.47
CA LEU A 544 7.79 -3.66 -19.26
C LEU A 544 7.10 -5.02 -19.16
N GLY A 545 7.88 -6.11 -19.11
CA GLY A 545 7.38 -7.46 -18.84
C GLY A 545 6.76 -7.58 -17.45
N ALA A 546 7.41 -7.05 -16.41
CA ALA A 546 6.89 -7.04 -15.04
C ALA A 546 5.60 -6.21 -14.90
N VAL A 547 5.54 -5.02 -15.50
CA VAL A 547 4.33 -4.18 -15.48
C VAL A 547 3.18 -4.83 -16.24
N GLY A 548 3.43 -5.41 -17.42
CA GLY A 548 2.42 -6.12 -18.21
C GLY A 548 1.85 -7.34 -17.49
N VAL A 549 2.71 -8.10 -16.81
CA VAL A 549 2.32 -9.20 -15.94
C VAL A 549 1.42 -8.71 -14.81
N ILE A 550 1.77 -7.64 -14.10
CA ILE A 550 1.00 -7.09 -12.97
C ILE A 550 -0.40 -6.62 -13.43
N THR A 551 -0.50 -5.93 -14.57
CA THR A 551 -1.79 -5.48 -15.13
C THR A 551 -2.70 -6.66 -15.50
N LEU A 552 -2.15 -7.75 -16.03
CA LEU A 552 -2.90 -8.98 -16.32
C LEU A 552 -3.48 -9.64 -15.07
N VAL A 553 -2.74 -9.61 -13.97
CA VAL A 553 -3.20 -10.16 -12.68
C VAL A 553 -4.42 -9.41 -12.18
N LEU A 554 -4.32 -8.08 -12.16
CA LEU A 554 -5.36 -7.21 -11.64
C LEU A 554 -6.60 -7.31 -12.51
N ALA A 555 -6.43 -7.28 -13.83
CA ALA A 555 -7.50 -7.49 -14.79
C ALA A 555 -8.11 -8.89 -14.61
N GLY A 556 -7.38 -9.98 -14.88
CA GLY A 556 -7.90 -11.36 -14.82
C GLY A 556 -8.52 -11.73 -13.47
N GLY A 557 -7.96 -11.25 -12.35
CA GLY A 557 -8.55 -11.38 -11.01
C GLY A 557 -9.89 -10.66 -10.87
N MET A 558 -10.02 -9.45 -11.41
CA MET A 558 -11.26 -8.66 -11.36
C MET A 558 -12.39 -9.28 -12.20
N LEU A 559 -12.09 -9.89 -13.36
CA LEU A 559 -13.09 -10.61 -14.18
C LEU A 559 -13.66 -11.84 -13.46
N VAL A 560 -12.78 -12.61 -12.82
CA VAL A 560 -13.17 -13.80 -12.07
C VAL A 560 -14.01 -13.42 -10.86
N ILE A 561 -13.63 -12.36 -10.13
CA ILE A 561 -14.42 -11.81 -9.01
C ILE A 561 -15.80 -11.31 -9.51
N TYR A 562 -15.84 -10.62 -10.64
CA TYR A 562 -17.08 -10.12 -11.25
C TYR A 562 -18.03 -11.26 -11.65
N ARG A 563 -17.52 -12.38 -12.18
CA ARG A 563 -18.34 -13.56 -12.52
C ARG A 563 -18.73 -14.38 -11.30
N THR A 564 -17.86 -14.53 -10.28
CA THR A 564 -18.28 -15.18 -9.02
C THR A 564 -19.44 -14.44 -8.37
N ARG A 565 -19.43 -13.11 -8.38
CA ARG A 565 -20.55 -12.31 -7.86
C ARG A 565 -21.84 -12.49 -8.66
N LYS A 566 -21.74 -12.90 -9.93
CA LYS A 566 -22.89 -13.16 -10.82
C LYS A 566 -23.50 -14.55 -10.62
N ASP A 567 -22.70 -15.53 -10.20
CA ASP A 567 -23.18 -16.88 -9.83
C ASP A 567 -23.67 -16.96 -8.38
N ASP A 568 -23.20 -16.07 -7.49
CA ASP A 568 -23.62 -15.97 -6.09
C ASP A 568 -24.85 -15.06 -5.87
N ASP A 569 -25.60 -14.71 -6.94
CA ASP A 569 -26.79 -13.84 -6.92
C ASP A 569 -28.03 -14.52 -6.30
N THR A 570 -27.82 -15.28 -5.24
CA THR A 570 -28.83 -15.60 -4.22
C THR A 570 -28.47 -14.91 -2.90
N VAL A 571 -28.31 -13.58 -2.91
CA VAL A 571 -28.14 -12.76 -1.70
C VAL A 571 -29.19 -11.64 -1.64
N GLN A 572 -29.68 -11.43 -0.42
CA GLN A 572 -30.85 -10.64 -0.03
C GLN A 572 -30.86 -9.18 -0.55
N PRO A 573 -32.05 -8.64 -0.89
CA PRO A 573 -32.25 -7.26 -1.35
C PRO A 573 -31.62 -6.16 -0.46
N ALA A 574 -31.42 -6.40 0.84
CA ALA A 574 -30.81 -5.45 1.77
C ALA A 574 -29.31 -5.20 1.48
N ALA A 575 -28.53 -6.23 1.14
CA ALA A 575 -27.11 -6.07 0.81
C ALA A 575 -26.91 -5.30 -0.51
N GLN A 576 -27.85 -5.44 -1.45
CA GLN A 576 -27.85 -4.67 -2.70
C GLN A 576 -28.20 -3.19 -2.46
N GLN A 577 -29.04 -2.89 -1.46
CA GLN A 577 -29.37 -1.52 -1.07
C GLN A 577 -28.14 -0.77 -0.52
N ASP A 578 -27.39 -1.39 0.39
CA ASP A 578 -26.20 -0.79 1.01
C ASP A 578 -25.05 -0.58 -0.01
N ALA A 579 -24.88 -1.51 -0.94
CA ALA A 579 -23.91 -1.37 -2.03
C ALA A 579 -24.25 -0.19 -2.97
N LEU A 580 -25.52 0.04 -3.26
CA LEU A 580 -25.97 1.17 -4.09
C LEU A 580 -25.86 2.51 -3.35
N LEU A 581 -26.11 2.53 -2.04
CA LEU A 581 -25.90 3.71 -1.20
C LEU A 581 -24.41 4.10 -1.15
N THR A 582 -23.53 3.12 -0.99
CA THR A 582 -22.07 3.32 -0.99
C THR A 582 -21.57 3.88 -2.33
N GLN A 583 -22.10 3.36 -3.45
CA GLN A 583 -21.75 3.88 -4.79
C GLN A 583 -22.21 5.32 -5.01
N ILE A 584 -23.35 5.73 -4.42
CA ILE A 584 -23.81 7.12 -4.48
C ILE A 584 -22.92 8.03 -3.63
N ALA A 585 -22.50 7.59 -2.44
CA ALA A 585 -21.60 8.34 -1.57
C ALA A 585 -20.24 8.60 -2.24
N VAL A 586 -19.59 7.54 -2.77
CA VAL A 586 -18.31 7.68 -3.50
C VAL A 586 -18.45 8.58 -4.73
N LEU A 587 -19.58 8.53 -5.43
CA LEU A 587 -19.84 9.41 -6.57
C LEU A 587 -19.99 10.88 -6.14
N ASP A 588 -20.64 11.13 -4.99
CA ASP A 588 -20.81 12.48 -4.44
C ASP A 588 -19.47 13.04 -3.92
N ASP A 589 -18.61 12.20 -3.31
CA ASP A 589 -17.28 12.60 -2.85
C ASP A 589 -16.34 12.97 -4.00
N ARG A 590 -16.35 12.18 -5.09
CA ARG A 590 -15.56 12.48 -6.29
C ARG A 590 -16.01 13.75 -7.01
N HIS A 591 -17.30 14.08 -6.94
CA HIS A 591 -17.82 15.36 -7.45
C HIS A 591 -17.37 16.54 -6.57
N ALA A 592 -17.42 16.38 -5.25
CA ALA A 592 -16.92 17.38 -4.30
C ALA A 592 -15.41 17.63 -4.46
N ALA A 593 -14.63 16.60 -4.81
CA ALA A 593 -13.21 16.69 -5.12
C ALA A 593 -12.91 17.26 -6.52
N GLY A 594 -13.93 17.54 -7.35
CA GLY A 594 -13.77 18.09 -8.70
C GLY A 594 -13.28 17.09 -9.75
N GLU A 595 -13.26 15.79 -9.44
CA GLU A 595 -12.78 14.72 -10.33
C GLU A 595 -13.76 14.38 -11.46
N ILE A 596 -15.04 14.73 -11.28
CA ILE A 596 -16.11 14.50 -12.25
C ILE A 596 -16.93 15.76 -12.47
N ASP A 597 -17.33 16.01 -13.73
CA ASP A 597 -18.13 17.18 -14.08
C ASP A 597 -19.60 17.05 -13.67
N ASP A 598 -20.29 18.18 -13.51
CA ASP A 598 -21.69 18.25 -13.08
C ASP A 598 -22.64 17.39 -13.92
N VAL A 599 -22.38 17.25 -15.23
CA VAL A 599 -23.24 16.51 -16.15
C VAL A 599 -23.06 15.01 -15.94
N THR A 600 -21.81 14.54 -15.82
CA THR A 600 -21.46 13.14 -15.55
C THR A 600 -21.92 12.70 -14.16
N TRP A 601 -21.71 13.54 -13.14
CA TRP A 601 -22.21 13.31 -11.78
C TRP A 601 -23.73 13.18 -11.77
N SER A 602 -24.44 14.16 -12.33
CA SER A 602 -25.92 14.20 -12.32
C SER A 602 -26.55 12.99 -13.03
N GLN A 603 -26.00 12.59 -14.19
CA GLN A 603 -26.49 11.44 -14.94
C GLN A 603 -26.24 10.11 -14.22
N THR A 604 -25.04 9.92 -13.66
CA THR A 604 -24.65 8.69 -12.96
C THR A 604 -25.41 8.55 -11.66
N ARG A 605 -25.54 9.65 -10.90
CA ARG A 605 -26.30 9.71 -9.66
C ARG A 605 -27.77 9.39 -9.87
N LYS A 606 -28.38 9.90 -10.96
CA LYS A 606 -29.77 9.58 -11.31
C LYS A 606 -29.96 8.09 -11.62
N LYS A 607 -29.02 7.44 -12.31
CA LYS A 607 -29.08 6.00 -12.61
C LYS A 607 -28.97 5.16 -11.33
N LEU A 608 -28.02 5.49 -10.45
CA LEU A 608 -27.85 4.80 -9.17
C LEU A 608 -29.07 4.99 -8.27
N LYS A 609 -29.64 6.20 -8.20
CA LYS A 609 -30.88 6.46 -7.44
C LYS A 609 -32.08 5.69 -7.98
N ASN A 610 -32.21 5.53 -9.29
CA ASN A 610 -33.30 4.74 -9.87
C ASN A 610 -33.16 3.25 -9.53
N ARG A 611 -31.95 2.68 -9.61
CA ARG A 611 -31.68 1.30 -9.19
C ARG A 611 -31.91 1.11 -7.69
N LEU A 612 -31.52 2.09 -6.87
CA LEU A 612 -31.79 2.08 -5.43
C LEU A 612 -33.29 2.10 -5.14
N LEU A 613 -34.07 2.83 -5.92
CA LEU A 613 -35.53 2.86 -5.80
C LEU A 613 -36.17 1.50 -6.13
N GLU A 614 -35.68 0.83 -7.17
CA GLU A 614 -36.13 -0.51 -7.58
C GLU A 614 -35.81 -1.56 -6.50
N VAL A 615 -34.60 -1.53 -5.95
CA VAL A 615 -34.17 -2.44 -4.87
C VAL A 615 -34.93 -2.14 -3.56
N ALA A 616 -35.13 -0.86 -3.21
CA ALA A 616 -35.89 -0.48 -2.02
C ALA A 616 -37.37 -0.91 -2.10
N GLN A 617 -37.97 -0.92 -3.30
CA GLN A 617 -39.31 -1.46 -3.51
C GLN A 617 -39.37 -2.97 -3.30
N GLN A 618 -38.33 -3.70 -3.72
CA GLN A 618 -38.22 -5.15 -3.52
C GLN A 618 -38.02 -5.51 -2.04
N VAL A 619 -37.19 -4.75 -1.31
CA VAL A 619 -37.02 -4.87 0.15
C VAL A 619 -38.37 -4.63 0.86
N ALA A 620 -39.09 -3.56 0.49
CA ALA A 620 -40.37 -3.23 1.11
C ALA A 620 -41.49 -4.26 0.82
N THR A 621 -41.45 -4.95 -0.34
CA THR A 621 -42.40 -6.04 -0.64
C THR A 621 -42.06 -7.34 0.11
N ALA A 622 -40.77 -7.61 0.32
CA ALA A 622 -40.31 -8.80 1.07
C ALA A 622 -40.71 -8.75 2.55
N ASP A 623 -40.75 -7.56 3.15
CA ASP A 623 -41.20 -7.36 4.54
C ASP A 623 -42.73 -7.52 4.72
N THR A 624 -43.53 -7.45 3.65
CA THR A 624 -45.00 -7.56 3.71
C THR A 624 -45.56 -8.96 3.48
N GLU A 625 -44.74 -9.92 3.03
CA GLU A 625 -45.16 -11.31 2.74
C GLU A 625 -44.76 -12.32 3.82
N THR A 626 -44.31 -11.87 5.00
CA THR A 626 -44.05 -12.75 6.15
C THR A 626 -45.29 -12.82 7.07
N PRO A 627 -46.01 -13.96 7.17
CA PRO A 627 -47.06 -14.16 8.17
C PRO A 627 -46.52 -14.42 9.58
#